data_AF-A0A6G9FP54-F1
#
_entry.id   AF-A0A6G9FP54-F1
#
_cell.length_a   1.000
_cell.length_b   1.000
_cell.length_c   1.000
_cell.angle_alpha   90.00
_cell.angle_beta   90.00
_cell.angle_gamma   90.00
#
_symmetry.space_group_name_H-M   'P 1'
#
loop_
_entity.id
_entity.type
_entity.pdbx_description
1 polymer ?
#
loop_
_entity_poly.entity_id
_entity_poly.type
_entity_poly.pdbx_seq_one_letter_code
_entity_poly.pdbx_strand_id
1 'polypeptide(L)'
;MAVTSATETDGRIFIDRQSRDAYRALTATAWRDTALFSPRERAALALAEATTRPADIGAQDAAYAEARAALSDDEISAAIWVAITMNAFNRVSVMSKHPVHRDPASSPRE
;
A
#
# COMPACT_ATOMS: atom_id res chain seq x y z
N MET A 1 10.91 -11.63 12.91
CA MET A 1 9.73 -12.01 12.13
C MET A 1 8.52 -11.79 13.04
N ALA A 2 7.96 -10.58 13.05
CA ALA A 2 6.81 -10.26 13.91
C ALA A 2 5.55 -10.70 13.16
N VAL A 3 4.95 -11.78 13.62
CA VAL A 3 3.59 -12.17 13.25
C VAL A 3 2.69 -11.08 13.81
N THR A 4 2.06 -10.29 12.93
CA THR A 4 0.91 -9.46 13.30
C THR A 4 -0.08 -10.37 14.02
N SER A 5 -0.25 -10.19 15.33
CA SER A 5 -1.17 -10.99 16.13
C SER A 5 -2.60 -10.57 15.79
N ALA A 6 -3.11 -11.08 14.68
CA ALA A 6 -4.55 -11.14 14.45
C ALA A 6 -5.10 -12.18 15.42
N THR A 7 -5.76 -11.73 16.49
CA THR A 7 -6.58 -12.63 17.31
C THR A 7 -7.85 -12.91 16.54
N GLU A 8 -7.99 -14.15 16.07
CA GLU A 8 -9.24 -14.66 15.49
C GLU A 8 -10.15 -15.08 16.66
N THR A 9 -11.33 -14.48 16.75
CA THR A 9 -12.39 -14.93 17.66
C THR A 9 -13.68 -14.91 16.88
N ASP A 10 -14.33 -16.07 16.75
CA ASP A 10 -15.59 -16.23 16.02
C ASP A 10 -15.50 -15.78 14.52
N GLY A 11 -14.42 -16.17 13.83
CA GLY A 11 -14.20 -15.86 12.41
C GLY A 11 -13.95 -14.38 12.08
N ARG A 12 -13.72 -13.53 13.09
CA ARG A 12 -13.46 -12.09 12.92
C ARG A 12 -11.97 -11.79 13.10
N ILE A 13 -11.41 -11.03 12.15
CA ILE A 13 -10.04 -10.50 12.21
C ILE A 13 -10.07 -9.13 12.87
N PHE A 14 -9.54 -9.03 14.09
CA PHE A 14 -9.36 -7.75 14.77
C PHE A 14 -7.99 -7.17 14.42
N ILE A 15 -7.98 -6.03 13.73
CA ILE A 15 -6.75 -5.25 13.55
C ILE A 15 -6.55 -4.40 14.80
N ASP A 16 -5.52 -4.71 15.58
CA ASP A 16 -5.06 -3.84 16.65
C ASP A 16 -4.55 -2.53 16.05
N ARG A 17 -5.36 -1.47 16.13
CA ARG A 17 -5.00 -0.14 15.65
C ARG A 17 -3.88 0.52 16.46
N GLN A 18 -3.57 0.01 17.65
CA GLN A 18 -2.43 0.45 18.44
C GLN A 18 -1.12 -0.23 18.00
N SER A 19 -1.19 -1.29 17.19
CA SER A 19 -0.03 -1.89 16.55
C SER A 19 0.62 -0.90 15.58
N ARG A 20 1.95 -0.76 15.70
CA ARG A 20 2.77 0.04 14.80
C ARG A 20 2.52 -0.32 13.34
N ASP A 21 2.33 -1.59 13.02
CA ASP A 21 2.16 -2.04 11.63
C ASP A 21 0.78 -1.67 11.07
N ALA A 22 -0.27 -1.78 11.90
CA ALA A 22 -1.60 -1.29 11.54
C ALA A 22 -1.61 0.23 11.33
N TYR A 23 -0.94 0.97 12.21
CA TYR A 23 -0.79 2.42 12.06
C TYR A 23 -0.03 2.79 10.77
N ARG A 24 1.09 2.11 10.46
CA ARG A 24 1.83 2.32 9.21
C ARG A 24 0.96 2.06 7.98
N ALA A 25 0.20 0.97 7.96
CA ALA A 25 -0.71 0.66 6.85
C ALA A 25 -1.79 1.74 6.65
N LEU A 26 -2.38 2.24 7.75
CA LEU A 26 -3.40 3.30 7.69
C LEU A 26 -2.83 4.64 7.22
N THR A 27 -1.59 4.95 7.57
CA THR A 27 -0.91 6.20 7.17
C THR A 27 -0.23 6.12 5.79
N ALA A 28 -0.23 4.97 5.13
CA ALA A 28 0.46 4.77 3.86
C ALA A 28 -0.10 5.66 2.73
N THR A 29 -1.35 6.12 2.81
CA THR A 29 -1.93 7.08 1.85
C THR A 29 -1.37 8.51 2.00
N ALA A 30 -0.82 8.84 3.16
CA ALA A 30 -0.22 10.13 3.50
C ALA A 30 1.27 10.00 3.82
N TRP A 31 1.95 9.01 3.23
CA TRP A 31 3.32 8.64 3.60
C TRP A 31 4.34 9.79 3.51
N ARG A 32 4.12 10.77 2.62
CA ARG A 32 4.98 11.96 2.47
C ARG A 32 4.97 12.85 3.70
N ASP A 33 3.84 12.90 4.40
CA ASP A 33 3.58 13.77 5.54
C ASP A 33 3.97 13.12 6.88
N THR A 34 4.59 11.93 6.84
CA THR A 34 5.01 11.19 8.03
C THR A 34 6.50 10.87 8.00
N ALA A 35 7.08 10.70 9.20
CA ALA A 35 8.45 10.22 9.37
C ALA A 35 8.54 8.69 9.55
N LEU A 36 7.46 7.95 9.27
CA LEU A 36 7.33 6.51 9.56
C LEU A 36 8.01 5.59 8.52
N PHE A 37 8.42 6.17 7.39
CA PHE A 37 8.98 5.46 6.25
C PHE A 37 10.42 5.91 6.05
N SER A 38 11.32 4.94 5.98
CA SER A 38 12.73 5.15 5.63
C SER A 38 12.87 5.75 4.23
N PRO A 39 14.01 6.38 3.89
CA PRO A 39 14.24 6.91 2.54
C PRO A 39 14.01 5.87 1.44
N ARG A 40 14.42 4.64 1.70
CA ARG A 40 14.23 3.49 0.81
C ARG A 40 12.75 3.15 0.60
N GLU A 41 11.96 3.11 1.67
CA GLU A 41 10.51 2.85 1.59
C GLU A 41 9.78 3.99 0.89
N ARG A 42 10.18 5.25 1.14
CA ARG A 42 9.65 6.43 0.46
C ARG A 42 9.89 6.37 -1.05
N ALA A 43 11.09 5.98 -1.47
CA ALA A 43 11.41 5.81 -2.89
C ALA A 43 10.56 4.70 -3.55
N ALA A 44 10.36 3.57 -2.87
CA ALA A 44 9.47 2.52 -3.36
C ALA A 44 7.99 2.97 -3.45
N LEU A 45 7.51 3.73 -2.47
CA LEU A 45 6.15 4.28 -2.46
C LEU A 45 5.94 5.32 -3.58
N ALA A 46 6.91 6.20 -3.82
CA ALA A 46 6.89 7.15 -4.93
C ALA A 46 6.82 6.44 -6.28
N LEU A 47 7.64 5.40 -6.48
CA LEU A 47 7.66 4.60 -7.69
C LEU A 47 6.33 3.85 -7.90
N ALA A 48 5.74 3.30 -6.84
CA ALA A 48 4.43 2.64 -6.90
C ALA A 48 3.30 3.61 -7.27
N GLU A 49 3.32 4.84 -6.75
CA GLU A 49 2.36 5.88 -7.12
C GLU A 49 2.47 6.32 -8.57
N ALA A 50 3.70 6.55 -9.06
CA ALA A 50 3.96 6.92 -10.45
C ALA A 50 3.54 5.79 -11.42
N THR A 51 3.80 4.54 -11.04
CA THR A 51 3.34 3.35 -11.79
C THR A 51 1.81 3.28 -11.89
N THR A 52 1.11 3.72 -10.84
CA THR A 52 -0.36 3.72 -10.80
C THR A 52 -0.99 4.83 -11.65
N ARG A 53 -0.25 5.92 -11.90
CA ARG A 53 -0.67 7.08 -12.71
C ARG A 53 0.27 7.29 -13.91
N PRO A 54 0.31 6.35 -14.87
CA PRO A 54 1.37 6.32 -15.87
C PRO A 54 1.31 7.42 -16.93
N ALA A 55 0.28 8.28 -16.93
CA ALA A 55 0.15 9.38 -17.88
C ALA A 55 1.04 10.59 -17.52
N ASP A 56 1.54 10.68 -16.29
CA ASP A 56 2.39 11.77 -15.83
C ASP A 56 3.87 11.39 -15.99
N ILE A 57 4.44 11.71 -17.15
CA ILE A 57 5.84 11.39 -17.49
C ILE A 57 6.82 12.10 -16.55
N GLY A 58 6.53 13.35 -16.16
CA GLY A 58 7.40 14.10 -15.24
C GLY A 58 7.46 13.45 -13.85
N ALA A 59 6.32 12.99 -13.35
CA ALA A 59 6.27 12.25 -12.09
C ALA A 59 6.97 10.88 -12.19
N GLN A 60 6.90 10.21 -13.35
CA GLN A 60 7.62 8.95 -13.59
C GLN A 60 9.13 9.16 -13.55
N ASP A 61 9.64 10.14 -14.28
CA ASP A 61 11.07 10.41 -14.34
C ASP A 61 11.63 10.78 -12.96
N ALA A 62 10.92 11.63 -12.22
CA ALA A 62 11.29 11.99 -10.85
C ALA A 62 11.29 10.79 -9.91
N ALA A 63 10.23 9.97 -9.92
CA ALA A 63 10.13 8.80 -9.06
C ALA A 63 11.19 7.74 -9.41
N TYR A 64 11.52 7.57 -10.69
CA TYR A 64 12.56 6.65 -11.13
C TYR A 64 13.96 7.13 -10.72
N ALA A 65 14.22 8.43 -10.81
CA ALA A 65 15.49 9.02 -10.34
C ALA A 65 15.65 8.88 -8.82
N GLU A 66 14.59 9.13 -8.03
CA GLU A 66 14.58 8.90 -6.59
C GLU A 66 14.80 7.42 -6.25
N ALA A 67 14.15 6.51 -6.98
CA ALA A 67 14.31 5.07 -6.80
C ALA A 67 15.75 4.61 -7.05
N ARG A 68 16.39 5.07 -8.14
CA ARG A 68 17.79 4.78 -8.47
C ARG A 68 18.79 5.23 -7.39
N ALA A 69 18.43 6.23 -6.58
CA ALA A 69 19.28 6.70 -5.48
C ALA A 69 19.22 5.83 -4.22
N ALA A 70 18.18 4.99 -4.07
CA ALA A 70 17.89 4.27 -2.82
C ALA A 70 17.65 2.76 -2.98
N LEU A 71 17.46 2.28 -4.21
CA LEU A 71 17.10 0.91 -4.57
C LEU A 71 18.07 0.35 -5.63
N SER A 72 18.27 -0.97 -5.62
CA SER A 72 18.91 -1.69 -6.72
C SER A 72 17.95 -1.85 -7.91
N ASP A 73 18.49 -2.19 -9.08
CA ASP A 73 17.67 -2.40 -10.29
C ASP A 73 16.65 -3.56 -10.11
N ASP A 74 17.02 -4.60 -9.36
CA ASP A 74 16.11 -5.71 -9.03
C ASP A 74 14.94 -5.25 -8.15
N GLU A 75 15.22 -4.36 -7.19
CA GLU A 75 14.22 -3.83 -6.26
C GLU A 75 13.27 -2.84 -6.94
N ILE A 76 13.80 -2.01 -7.84
CA ILE A 76 13.01 -1.15 -8.72
C ILE A 76 12.07 -2.00 -9.57
N SER A 77 12.61 -3.04 -10.21
CA SER A 77 11.83 -3.96 -11.04
C SER A 77 10.74 -4.65 -10.22
N ALA A 78 11.06 -5.16 -9.04
CA ALA A 78 10.11 -5.80 -8.14
C ALA A 78 9.00 -4.84 -7.70
N ALA A 79 9.33 -3.59 -7.34
CA ALA A 79 8.35 -2.60 -6.93
C ALA A 79 7.35 -2.26 -8.06
N ILE A 80 7.85 -2.10 -9.29
CA ILE A 80 7.00 -1.86 -10.47
C ILE A 80 6.09 -3.07 -10.73
N TRP A 81 6.63 -4.29 -10.68
CA TRP A 81 5.85 -5.52 -10.88
C TRP A 81 4.73 -5.67 -9.85
N VAL A 82 5.02 -5.44 -8.57
CA VAL A 82 4.01 -5.49 -7.50
C VAL A 82 2.94 -4.42 -7.71
N ALA A 83 3.34 -3.19 -8.05
CA ALA A 83 2.40 -2.10 -8.29
C ALA A 83 1.49 -2.39 -9.50
N ILE A 84 2.03 -2.91 -10.61
CA ILE A 84 1.25 -3.30 -11.79
C ILE A 84 0.28 -4.44 -11.44
N THR A 85 0.75 -5.45 -10.73
CA THR A 85 -0.06 -6.62 -10.36
C THR A 85 -1.23 -6.22 -9.47
N MET A 86 -0.97 -5.39 -8.45
CA MET A 86 -2.02 -4.87 -7.58
C MET A 86 -3.02 -4.01 -8.37
N ASN A 87 -2.53 -3.19 -9.29
CA ASN A 87 -3.36 -2.40 -10.20
C ASN A 87 -4.27 -3.25 -11.08
N ALA A 88 -3.79 -4.40 -11.57
CA ALA A 88 -4.58 -5.34 -12.35
C ALA A 88 -5.67 -5.99 -11.51
N PHE A 89 -5.33 -6.51 -10.32
CA PHE A 89 -6.30 -7.11 -9.40
C PHE A 89 -7.39 -6.12 -8.99
N ASN A 90 -7.02 -4.88 -8.67
CA ASN A 90 -7.98 -3.83 -8.32
C ASN A 90 -8.97 -3.56 -9.46
N ARG A 91 -8.50 -3.49 -10.72
CA ARG A 91 -9.38 -3.31 -11.89
C ARG A 91 -10.33 -4.49 -12.09
N VAL A 92 -9.83 -5.72 -11.98
CA VAL A 92 -10.66 -6.94 -12.09
C VAL A 92 -11.72 -6.97 -10.99
N SER A 93 -11.36 -6.66 -9.75
CA SER A 93 -12.29 -6.64 -8.62
C SER A 93 -13.42 -5.61 -8.82
N VAL A 94 -13.07 -4.38 -9.22
CA VAL A 94 -14.04 -3.31 -9.48
C VAL A 94 -14.97 -3.66 -10.66
N MET A 95 -14.42 -4.20 -11.75
CA MET A 95 -15.19 -4.54 -12.94
C MET A 95 -16.09 -5.76 -12.74
N SER A 96 -15.65 -6.73 -11.94
CA SER A 96 -16.46 -7.92 -11.59
C SER A 96 -17.52 -7.64 -10.52
N LYS A 97 -17.57 -6.42 -9.96
CA LYS A 97 -18.48 -6.05 -8.86
C LYS A 97 -18.33 -6.98 -7.66
N HIS A 98 -17.10 -7.40 -7.37
CA HIS A 98 -16.82 -8.26 -6.23
C HIS A 98 -17.39 -7.64 -4.94
N PRO A 99 -18.25 -8.35 -4.19
CA PRO A 99 -18.93 -7.78 -3.03
C PRO A 99 -17.93 -7.51 -1.91
N VAL A 100 -17.93 -6.29 -1.39
CA VAL A 100 -17.18 -5.96 -0.17
C VAL A 100 -18.01 -6.41 1.02
N HIS A 101 -17.53 -7.42 1.74
CA HIS A 101 -18.16 -7.81 3.00
C HIS A 101 -17.93 -6.69 4.02
N ARG A 102 -18.98 -5.92 4.32
CA ARG A 102 -18.96 -4.99 5.46
C ARG A 102 -19.13 -5.79 6.73
N ASP A 103 -18.22 -5.60 7.67
CA ASP A 103 -18.44 -6.05 9.04
C ASP A 103 -19.66 -5.29 9.61
N PRO A 104 -20.76 -5.98 10.00
CA PRO A 104 -21.92 -5.34 10.58
C PRO A 104 -21.62 -4.57 11.88
N ALA A 105 -20.48 -4.82 12.55
CA ALA A 105 -20.03 -4.05 13.70
C ALA A 105 -19.38 -2.69 13.35
N SER A 106 -19.15 -2.40 12.07
CA SER A 106 -18.54 -1.14 11.58
C SER A 106 -19.56 -0.05 11.22
N SER A 107 -20.86 -0.30 11.43
CA SER A 107 -21.89 0.73 11.32
C SER A 107 -21.70 1.79 12.42
N PRO A 108 -21.72 3.10 12.08
CA PRO A 108 -21.75 4.14 13.10
C PRO A 108 -22.94 3.88 14.03
N ARG A 109 -22.70 3.85 15.34
CA ARG A 109 -23.81 3.86 16.30
C ARG A 109 -24.44 5.26 16.22
N GLU A 110 -25.70 5.30 15.79
CA GLU A 110 -26.55 6.51 15.84
C GLU A 110 -26.77 6.97 17.29
#